data_AF-A0A449AHT7-F1
#
_entry.id   AF-A0A449AHT7-F1
#
_cell.length_a   1.000
_cell.length_b   1.000
_cell.length_c   1.000
_cell.angle_alpha   90.00
_cell.angle_beta   90.00
_cell.angle_gamma   90.00
#
_symmetry.space_group_name_H-M   'P 1'
#
loop_
_entity.id
_entity.type
_entity.pdbx_description
1 polymer ?
#
loop_
_entity_poly.entity_id
_entity_poly.type
_entity_poly.pdbx_seq_one_letter_code
_entity_poly.pdbx_strand_id
1 'polypeptide(L)'
;MLNEIIKLKINQTLTGFWLVPSFLKILTPRSHEFVIKYAKSLKELIIKNNLLEKNIKFSFNKDTDFSIFNTLMKLKGYDFQLNVNHINKLLPNQYIDYEIVENIIIRFDKKTLQTIYNGNIFFYSKEYFKKYYQKYKNKDNEKIFLQWTWFDFKILK
;
A
#
# COMPACT_ATOMS: atom_id res chain seq x y z
N MET A 1 -17.42 -6.85 8.44
CA MET A 1 -16.51 -7.37 7.39
C MET A 1 -15.39 -6.35 7.18
N LEU A 2 -14.13 -6.78 7.13
CA LEU A 2 -13.06 -5.97 6.55
C LEU A 2 -13.43 -5.75 5.08
N ASN A 3 -13.47 -4.50 4.61
CA ASN A 3 -13.89 -4.19 3.23
C ASN A 3 -13.10 -5.03 2.21
N GLU A 4 -13.71 -5.32 1.06
CA GLU A 4 -13.05 -6.02 -0.04
C GLU A 4 -11.73 -5.34 -0.41
N ILE A 5 -10.63 -6.10 -0.36
CA ILE A 5 -9.30 -5.63 -0.76
C ILE A 5 -9.13 -5.89 -2.25
N ILE A 6 -8.96 -4.81 -3.02
CA ILE A 6 -8.77 -4.88 -4.46
C ILE A 6 -7.27 -4.90 -4.77
N LYS A 7 -6.85 -5.72 -5.74
CA LYS A 7 -5.48 -5.71 -6.26
C LYS A 7 -5.45 -4.99 -7.60
N LEU A 8 -4.62 -3.95 -7.71
CA LEU A 8 -4.46 -3.16 -8.94
C LEU A 8 -3.00 -3.09 -9.35
N LYS A 9 -2.73 -3.30 -10.64
CA LYS A 9 -1.41 -3.11 -11.23
C LYS A 9 -1.34 -1.73 -11.87
N ILE A 10 -0.28 -0.99 -11.59
CA ILE A 10 -0.02 0.32 -12.20
C ILE A 10 1.39 0.32 -12.77
N ASN A 11 1.52 0.59 -14.06
CA ASN A 11 2.83 0.79 -14.67
C ASN A 11 3.20 2.27 -14.63
N GLN A 12 4.40 2.57 -14.14
CA GLN A 12 5.00 3.91 -14.25
C GLN A 12 5.90 3.96 -15.48
N THR A 13 5.74 5.01 -16.29
CA THR A 13 6.58 5.32 -17.44
C THR A 13 7.14 6.74 -17.29
N LEU A 14 8.06 7.14 -18.17
CA LEU A 14 8.57 8.52 -18.23
C LEU A 14 7.46 9.56 -18.42
N THR A 15 6.35 9.16 -19.03
CA THR A 15 5.24 10.03 -19.38
C THR A 15 4.08 10.00 -18.39
N GLY A 16 4.07 9.10 -17.40
CA GLY A 16 3.03 9.05 -16.38
C GLY A 16 2.71 7.65 -15.86
N PHE A 17 1.45 7.44 -15.49
CA PHE A 17 0.97 6.22 -14.84
C PHE A 17 -0.17 5.58 -15.62
N TRP A 18 -0.10 4.26 -15.76
CA TRP A 18 -1.08 3.45 -16.48
C TRP A 18 -1.68 2.42 -15.55
N LEU A 19 -2.99 2.48 -15.32
CA LEU A 19 -3.74 1.43 -14.64
C LEU A 19 -3.92 0.24 -15.59
N VAL A 20 -3.35 -0.91 -15.24
CA VAL A 20 -3.34 -2.11 -16.08
C VAL A 20 -4.29 -3.16 -15.50
N PRO A 21 -5.17 -3.76 -16.32
CA PRO A 21 -6.03 -4.85 -15.86
C PRO A 21 -5.20 -6.10 -15.48
N SER A 22 -5.74 -6.93 -14.59
CA SER A 22 -5.17 -8.24 -14.32
C SER A 22 -5.29 -9.12 -15.57
N PHE A 23 -4.20 -9.78 -15.97
CA PHE A 23 -4.16 -10.65 -17.17
C PHE A 23 -5.30 -11.68 -17.22
N LEU A 24 -5.74 -12.18 -16.06
CA LEU A 24 -6.85 -13.14 -15.96
C LEU A 24 -8.21 -12.58 -16.40
N LYS A 25 -8.38 -11.26 -16.45
CA LYS A 25 -9.65 -10.62 -16.81
C LYS A 25 -9.72 -10.20 -18.29
N ILE A 26 -8.58 -10.18 -18.99
CA ILE A 26 -8.48 -9.84 -20.42
C ILE A 26 -9.16 -10.91 -21.30
N LEU A 27 -9.29 -12.14 -20.80
CA LEU A 27 -9.93 -13.26 -21.52
C LEU A 27 -11.46 -13.34 -21.35
N THR A 28 -12.10 -12.36 -20.69
CA THR A 28 -13.55 -12.37 -20.48
C THR A 28 -14.28 -11.47 -21.51
N PRO A 29 -15.51 -11.83 -21.94
CA PRO A 29 -16.24 -11.12 -23.02
C PRO A 29 -16.63 -9.66 -22.69
N ARG A 30 -16.40 -9.18 -21.46
CA ARG A 30 -16.61 -7.79 -21.03
C ARG A 30 -15.37 -6.92 -21.20
N SER A 31 -14.56 -7.19 -22.23
CA SER A 31 -13.28 -6.51 -22.52
C SER A 31 -13.40 -4.97 -22.60
N HIS A 32 -14.57 -4.43 -22.97
CA HIS A 32 -14.84 -2.99 -23.05
C HIS A 32 -14.82 -2.24 -21.70
N GLU A 33 -14.98 -2.93 -20.56
CA GLU A 33 -14.81 -2.33 -19.24
C GLU A 33 -13.34 -2.26 -18.78
N PHE A 34 -12.44 -2.94 -19.49
CA PHE A 34 -11.01 -3.04 -19.18
C PHE A 34 -10.19 -1.96 -19.89
N VAL A 35 -10.57 -0.71 -19.64
CA VAL A 35 -9.84 0.44 -20.19
C VAL A 35 -8.52 0.57 -19.43
N ILE A 36 -7.40 0.42 -20.15
CA ILE A 36 -6.10 0.87 -19.65
C ILE A 36 -6.22 2.38 -19.48
N LYS A 37 -6.09 2.88 -18.26
CA LYS A 37 -6.29 4.30 -17.97
C LYS A 37 -4.97 4.98 -17.67
N TYR A 38 -4.71 6.03 -18.43
CA TYR A 38 -3.54 6.87 -18.28
C TYR A 38 -3.84 8.11 -17.43
N ALA A 39 -2.84 8.54 -16.65
CA ALA A 39 -2.79 9.85 -16.03
C ALA A 39 -1.34 10.36 -15.98
N LYS A 40 -1.15 11.68 -16.00
CA LYS A 40 0.18 12.29 -15.94
C LYS A 40 0.82 12.12 -14.56
N SER A 41 -0.01 12.09 -13.51
CA SER A 41 0.45 11.89 -12.12
C SER A 41 -0.31 10.77 -11.42
N LEU A 42 0.31 10.19 -10.39
CA LEU A 42 -0.33 9.18 -9.56
C LEU A 42 -1.59 9.73 -8.87
N LYS A 43 -1.52 10.95 -8.32
CA LYS A 43 -2.67 11.61 -7.69
C LYS A 43 -3.86 11.72 -8.65
N GLU A 44 -3.60 12.17 -9.88
CA GLU A 44 -4.63 12.25 -10.92
C GLU A 44 -5.22 10.87 -11.23
N LEU A 45 -4.38 9.83 -11.35
CA LEU A 45 -4.85 8.46 -11.58
C LEU A 45 -5.79 8.00 -10.47
N ILE A 46 -5.42 8.21 -9.20
CA ILE A 46 -6.22 7.80 -8.03
C ILE A 46 -7.57 8.52 -8.01
N ILE A 47 -7.58 9.83 -8.24
CA ILE A 47 -8.80 10.65 -8.19
C ILE A 47 -9.73 10.33 -9.36
N LYS A 48 -9.25 10.34 -10.60
CA LYS A 48 -10.06 10.07 -11.81
C LYS A 48 -10.70 8.68 -11.81
N ASN A 49 -10.15 7.75 -11.02
CA ASN A 49 -10.63 6.37 -10.92
C ASN A 49 -11.39 6.07 -9.63
N ASN A 50 -11.71 7.08 -8.82
CA ASN A 50 -12.42 6.93 -7.55
C ASN A 50 -11.77 5.86 -6.65
N LEU A 51 -10.43 5.86 -6.59
CA LEU A 51 -9.66 4.87 -5.84
C LEU A 51 -9.40 5.29 -4.39
N LEU A 52 -9.58 6.58 -4.08
CA LEU A 52 -9.22 7.18 -2.79
C LEU A 52 -9.90 6.49 -1.60
N GLU A 53 -11.18 6.13 -1.71
CA GLU A 53 -11.95 5.51 -0.62
C GLU A 53 -11.76 3.98 -0.52
N LYS A 54 -11.08 3.38 -1.50
CA LYS A 54 -10.94 1.92 -1.59
C LYS A 54 -9.74 1.44 -0.78
N ASN A 55 -9.80 0.20 -0.30
CA ASN A 55 -8.64 -0.50 0.25
C ASN A 55 -7.98 -1.28 -0.89
N ILE A 56 -6.83 -0.81 -1.32
CA ILE A 56 -6.16 -1.32 -2.51
C ILE A 56 -4.78 -1.81 -2.14
N LYS A 57 -4.40 -2.93 -2.71
CA LYS A 57 -3.03 -3.35 -2.83
C LYS A 57 -2.52 -3.03 -4.21
N PHE A 58 -1.63 -2.06 -4.29
CA PHE A 58 -1.01 -1.67 -5.55
C PHE A 58 0.21 -2.53 -5.86
N SER A 59 0.38 -2.82 -7.14
CA SER A 59 1.58 -3.40 -7.72
C SER A 59 2.11 -2.46 -8.78
N PHE A 60 3.21 -1.78 -8.46
CA PHE A 60 4.01 -0.97 -9.36
C PHE A 60 5.20 -1.77 -9.90
N ASN A 61 5.90 -1.23 -10.90
CA ASN A 61 7.11 -1.85 -11.43
C ASN A 61 8.23 -1.86 -10.37
N LYS A 62 8.46 -0.70 -9.72
CA LYS A 62 9.40 -0.44 -8.62
C LYS A 62 8.98 0.84 -7.90
N ASP A 63 9.54 1.06 -6.71
CA ASP A 63 9.49 2.32 -5.96
C ASP A 63 10.84 2.56 -5.29
N THR A 64 11.87 2.84 -6.09
CA THR A 64 13.27 2.77 -5.65
C THR A 64 13.66 3.85 -4.64
N ASP A 65 12.93 4.96 -4.61
CA ASP A 65 13.13 6.09 -3.72
C ASP A 65 11.96 6.29 -2.73
N PHE A 66 11.02 5.34 -2.69
CA PHE A 66 9.80 5.38 -1.88
C PHE A 66 8.85 6.55 -2.20
N SER A 67 9.02 7.22 -3.34
CA SER A 67 8.20 8.36 -3.74
C SER A 67 6.73 8.00 -3.98
N ILE A 68 6.48 6.82 -4.55
CA ILE A 68 5.11 6.32 -4.80
C ILE A 68 4.45 6.01 -3.45
N PHE A 69 5.14 5.26 -2.59
CA PHE A 69 4.67 4.95 -1.25
C PHE A 69 4.33 6.20 -0.46
N ASN A 70 5.24 7.17 -0.40
CA ASN A 70 5.04 8.42 0.32
C ASN A 70 3.84 9.21 -0.23
N THR A 71 3.69 9.25 -1.56
CA THR A 71 2.53 9.90 -2.20
C THR A 71 1.23 9.22 -1.79
N LEU A 72 1.19 7.88 -1.81
CA LEU A 72 0.01 7.10 -1.42
C LEU A 72 -0.34 7.27 0.07
N MET A 73 0.66 7.25 0.95
CA MET A 73 0.45 7.50 2.38
C MET A 73 -0.14 8.89 2.64
N LYS A 74 0.43 9.91 2.00
CA LYS A 74 -0.08 11.29 2.08
C LYS A 74 -1.51 11.40 1.56
N LEU A 75 -1.84 10.75 0.44
CA LEU A 75 -3.21 10.74 -0.09
C LEU A 75 -4.22 10.08 0.85
N LYS A 76 -3.81 9.08 1.65
CA LYS A 76 -4.65 8.49 2.71
C LYS A 76 -4.67 9.28 4.01
N GLY A 77 -4.00 10.43 4.07
CA GLY A 77 -3.94 11.28 5.26
C GLY A 77 -3.10 10.68 6.38
N TYR A 78 -2.07 9.91 6.03
CA TYR A 78 -1.02 9.49 6.96
C TYR A 78 0.13 10.49 6.92
N ASP A 79 0.57 10.91 8.10
CA ASP A 79 1.76 11.74 8.27
C ASP A 79 2.98 10.85 8.50
N PHE A 80 3.34 10.11 7.46
CA PHE A 80 4.49 9.20 7.47
C PHE A 80 5.16 9.21 6.11
N GLN A 81 6.50 9.27 6.14
CA GLN A 81 7.31 9.25 4.94
C GLN A 81 8.57 8.41 5.18
N LEU A 82 8.90 7.62 4.18
CA LEU A 82 10.14 6.88 4.07
C LEU A 82 11.18 7.74 3.37
N ASN A 83 12.36 7.87 3.98
CA ASN A 83 13.50 8.56 3.39
C ASN A 83 14.56 7.53 2.96
N VAL A 84 14.84 7.45 1.67
CA VAL A 84 15.78 6.47 1.10
C VAL A 84 17.18 6.55 1.72
N ASN A 85 17.67 7.75 2.05
CA ASN A 85 18.99 7.93 2.66
C ASN A 85 19.03 7.42 4.10
N HIS A 86 17.93 7.54 4.83
CA HIS A 86 17.80 6.96 6.16
C HIS A 86 17.72 5.42 6.07
N ILE A 87 16.93 4.91 5.13
CA ILE A 87 16.74 3.47 4.92
C ILE A 87 18.05 2.78 4.54
N ASN A 88 18.84 3.37 3.64
CA ASN A 88 20.12 2.82 3.23
C ASN A 88 21.15 2.73 4.37
N LYS A 89 20.94 3.46 5.47
CA LYS A 89 21.78 3.43 6.67
C LYS A 89 21.27 2.47 7.75
N LEU A 90 20.08 1.87 7.57
CA LEU A 90 19.55 0.91 8.55
C LEU A 90 20.38 -0.37 8.56
N LEU A 91 20.78 -0.78 9.76
CA LEU A 91 21.40 -2.08 9.99
C LEU A 91 20.38 -3.21 9.77
N PRO A 92 20.81 -4.45 9.46
CA PRO A 92 19.91 -5.55 9.11
C PRO A 92 18.80 -5.87 10.12
N ASN A 93 19.03 -5.61 11.42
CA ASN A 93 18.07 -5.90 12.49
C ASN A 93 17.30 -4.65 12.97
N GLN A 94 17.53 -3.50 12.34
CA GLN A 94 16.80 -2.27 12.65
C GLN A 94 15.49 -2.21 11.86
N TYR A 95 14.53 -1.48 12.41
CA TYR A 95 13.22 -1.27 11.84
C TYR A 95 12.71 0.13 12.18
N ILE A 96 11.77 0.62 11.38
CA ILE A 96 11.03 1.85 11.67
C ILE A 96 9.62 1.44 12.06
N ASP A 97 9.16 1.84 13.24
CA ASP A 97 7.79 1.59 13.69
C ASP A 97 6.96 2.87 13.46
N TYR A 98 5.79 2.72 12.84
CA TYR A 98 4.83 3.80 12.65
C TYR A 98 3.45 3.39 13.17
N GLU A 99 2.92 4.15 14.11
CA GLU A 99 1.56 3.97 14.61
C GLU A 99 0.57 4.56 13.59
N ILE A 100 -0.03 3.69 12.78
CA ILE A 100 -0.90 4.11 11.66
C ILE A 100 -2.28 4.58 12.14
N VAL A 101 -2.76 3.95 13.20
CA VAL A 101 -3.88 4.33 14.05
C VAL A 101 -3.55 3.85 15.46
N GLU A 102 -4.23 4.39 16.46
CA GLU A 102 -4.06 3.99 17.86
C GLU A 102 -3.99 2.45 18.01
N ASN A 103 -2.93 1.98 18.66
CA ASN A 103 -2.66 0.57 18.95
C ASN A 103 -2.36 -0.34 17.74
N ILE A 104 -2.25 0.20 16.52
CA ILE A 104 -1.77 -0.53 15.34
C ILE A 104 -0.47 0.09 14.86
N ILE A 105 0.60 -0.68 14.96
CA ILE A 105 1.94 -0.26 14.56
C ILE A 105 2.34 -1.05 13.33
N ILE A 106 2.72 -0.36 12.25
CA ILE A 106 3.38 -1.01 11.11
C ILE A 106 4.88 -0.94 11.34
N ARG A 107 5.50 -2.12 11.38
CA ARG A 107 6.95 -2.29 11.47
C ARG A 107 7.55 -2.40 10.07
N PHE A 108 8.28 -1.36 9.68
CA PHE A 108 9.05 -1.30 8.44
C PHE A 108 10.44 -1.91 8.67
N ASP A 109 10.49 -3.24 8.72
CA ASP A 109 11.72 -4.02 8.68
C ASP A 109 12.27 -4.15 7.24
N LYS A 110 13.46 -4.77 7.08
CA LYS A 110 14.06 -5.00 5.76
C LYS A 110 13.11 -5.69 4.77
N LYS A 111 12.27 -6.63 5.23
CA LYS A 111 11.31 -7.35 4.37
C LYS A 111 10.19 -6.44 3.89
N THR A 112 9.63 -5.63 4.78
CA THR A 112 8.59 -4.64 4.46
C THR A 112 9.12 -3.59 3.49
N LEU A 113 10.29 -3.04 3.79
CA LEU A 113 10.96 -2.05 2.94
C LEU A 113 11.27 -2.62 1.55
N GLN A 114 11.78 -3.85 1.47
CA GLN A 114 12.03 -4.52 0.20
C GLN A 114 10.73 -4.78 -0.60
N THR A 115 9.63 -5.10 0.10
CA THR A 115 8.31 -5.30 -0.53
C THR A 115 7.82 -4.00 -1.17
N ILE A 116 7.94 -2.89 -0.45
CA ILE A 116 7.58 -1.55 -0.95
C ILE A 116 8.50 -1.15 -2.10
N TYR A 117 9.82 -1.33 -1.97
CA TYR A 117 10.81 -1.05 -3.02
C TYR A 117 10.50 -1.79 -4.33
N ASN A 118 9.96 -3.01 -4.22
CA ASN A 118 9.50 -3.81 -5.36
C ASN A 118 8.13 -3.38 -5.91
N GLY A 119 7.58 -2.24 -5.47
CA GLY A 119 6.33 -1.68 -5.94
C GLY A 119 5.08 -2.29 -5.32
N ASN A 120 5.19 -3.14 -4.29
CA ASN A 120 4.02 -3.74 -3.64
C ASN A 120 3.63 -2.92 -2.41
N ILE A 121 2.59 -2.11 -2.55
CA ILE A 121 2.23 -1.04 -1.62
C ILE A 121 0.78 -1.20 -1.18
N PHE A 122 0.54 -1.20 0.14
CA PHE A 122 -0.80 -1.10 0.70
C PHE A 122 -1.33 0.33 0.61
N PHE A 123 -2.62 0.47 0.35
CA PHE A 123 -3.33 1.74 0.29
C PHE A 123 -4.68 1.59 0.99
N TYR A 124 -4.63 1.45 2.31
CA TYR A 124 -5.78 1.15 3.16
C TYR A 124 -6.19 2.37 3.99
N SER A 125 -7.48 2.51 4.28
CA SER A 125 -8.00 3.60 5.10
C SER A 125 -7.72 3.40 6.60
N LYS A 126 -7.75 4.49 7.37
CA LYS A 126 -7.68 4.42 8.85
C LYS A 126 -8.76 3.50 9.42
N GLU A 127 -9.96 3.54 8.82
CA GLU A 127 -11.10 2.71 9.21
C GLU A 127 -10.83 1.21 9.02
N TYR A 128 -10.08 0.83 7.98
CA TYR A 128 -9.62 -0.55 7.84
C TYR A 128 -8.80 -0.99 9.05
N PHE A 129 -7.81 -0.18 9.45
CA PHE A 129 -6.93 -0.52 10.58
C PHE A 129 -7.66 -0.50 11.92
N LYS A 130 -8.62 0.42 12.13
CA LYS A 130 -9.49 0.39 13.32
C LYS A 130 -10.30 -0.90 13.40
N LYS A 131 -10.90 -1.35 12.30
CA LYS A 131 -11.61 -2.64 12.23
C LYS A 131 -10.67 -3.83 12.39
N TYR A 132 -9.47 -3.74 11.83
CA TYR A 132 -8.42 -4.75 12.01
C TYR A 132 -8.06 -4.89 13.49
N TYR A 133 -7.85 -3.79 14.19
CA TYR A 133 -7.59 -3.77 15.62
C TYR A 133 -8.69 -4.46 16.43
N GLN A 134 -9.95 -4.07 16.23
CA GLN A 134 -11.08 -4.65 16.96
C GLN A 134 -11.22 -6.17 16.72
N LYS A 135 -10.82 -6.65 15.54
CA LYS A 135 -10.89 -8.07 15.19
C LYS A 135 -9.79 -8.91 15.84
N TYR A 136 -8.59 -8.35 16.01
CA TYR A 136 -7.39 -9.11 16.40
C TYR A 136 -6.87 -8.80 17.80
N LYS A 137 -7.42 -7.80 18.49
CA LYS A 137 -7.06 -7.52 19.88
C LYS A 137 -7.50 -8.66 20.80
N ASN A 138 -6.62 -9.11 21.68
CA ASN A 138 -6.92 -10.07 22.74
C ASN A 138 -7.32 -9.34 24.03
N LYS A 139 -6.73 -8.17 24.28
CA LYS A 139 -7.02 -7.27 25.41
C LYS A 139 -7.22 -5.85 24.93
N ASP A 140 -7.98 -5.06 25.69
CA ASP A 140 -8.10 -3.63 25.44
C ASP A 140 -6.74 -2.95 25.60
N ASN A 141 -6.47 -1.98 24.73
CA ASN A 141 -5.23 -1.19 24.68
C ASN A 141 -3.95 -1.98 24.42
N GLU A 142 -4.03 -3.25 24.01
CA GLU A 142 -2.85 -3.96 23.54
C GLU A 142 -2.37 -3.36 22.22
N LYS A 143 -1.05 -3.29 22.01
CA LYS A 143 -0.48 -2.86 20.73
C LYS A 143 -0.31 -4.06 19.80
N ILE A 144 -0.80 -3.93 18.58
CA ILE A 144 -0.62 -4.95 17.53
C ILE A 144 0.42 -4.45 16.54
N PHE A 145 1.51 -5.22 16.40
CA PHE A 145 2.56 -4.95 15.42
C PHE A 145 2.28 -5.71 14.13
N LEU A 146 2.31 -5.00 13.02
CA LEU A 146 2.05 -5.52 11.68
C LEU A 146 3.30 -5.41 10.82
N GLN A 147 3.60 -6.48 10.09
CA GLN A 147 4.59 -6.48 9.03
C GLN A 147 3.87 -6.55 7.68
N TRP A 148 4.20 -5.65 6.76
CA TRP A 148 3.67 -5.73 5.40
C TRP A 148 4.45 -6.77 4.60
N THR A 149 3.74 -7.72 3.99
CA THR A 149 4.35 -8.81 3.21
C THR A 149 3.91 -8.75 1.76
N TRP A 150 4.47 -9.65 0.94
CA TRP A 150 4.02 -9.81 -0.42
C TRP A 150 2.53 -10.18 -0.52
N PHE A 151 1.90 -10.77 0.51
CA PHE A 151 0.50 -11.17 0.48
C PHE A 151 -0.43 -10.13 1.12
N ASP A 152 -0.24 -9.86 2.41
CA ASP A 152 -0.99 -8.88 3.21
C ASP A 152 -0.21 -8.58 4.51
N PHE A 153 -0.84 -7.91 5.48
CA PHE A 153 -0.31 -7.72 6.82
C PHE A 153 -0.23 -9.04 7.60
N LYS A 154 0.95 -9.31 8.14
CA LYS A 154 1.21 -10.38 9.11
C LYS A 154 1.35 -9.76 10.51
N ILE A 155 0.60 -10.27 11.48
CA ILE A 155 0.78 -9.90 12.89
C ILE A 155 2.12 -10.46 13.38
N LEU A 156 2.94 -9.60 13.98
CA LEU A 156 4.15 -9.98 14.67
C LEU A 156 3.78 -10.38 16.11
N LYS A 157 4.21 -11.58 16.51
CA LYS A 157 4.08 -12.08 17.88
C LYS A 157 5.35 -11.78 18.65
#